data_AF-A0A0K2SI16-F1
#
_entry.id   AF-A0A0K2SI16-F1
#
_cell.length_a   1.000
_cell.length_b   1.000
_cell.length_c   1.000
_cell.angle_alpha   90.00
_cell.angle_beta   90.00
_cell.angle_gamma   90.00
#
_symmetry.space_group_name_H-M   'P 1'
#
loop_
_entity.id
_entity.type
_entity.pdbx_description
1 polymer ?
#
loop_
_entity_poly.entity_id
_entity_poly.type
_entity_poly.pdbx_seq_one_letter_code
_entity_poly.pdbx_strand_id
1 'polypeptide(L)'
;MTSRMRKGLLVAAAAAILLAPLASPLPDGLERAAEDLGLMEHAASRLPAPFPDYLLPGLGSGPLSTIAAGLLGVGLATLAALGLGRLLRRG
;
A
#
# COMPACT_ATOMS: atom_id res chain seq x y z
N MET A 1 1.93 -16.82 -16.16
CA MET A 1 2.73 -15.68 -15.70
C MET A 1 4.01 -15.64 -16.53
N THR A 2 4.34 -14.56 -17.24
CA THR A 2 5.57 -14.53 -18.06
C THR A 2 6.82 -14.32 -17.19
N SER A 3 8.01 -14.62 -17.73
CA SER A 3 9.30 -14.42 -17.04
C SER A 3 9.49 -12.96 -16.59
N ARG A 4 9.07 -11.99 -17.42
CA ARG A 4 9.14 -10.56 -17.09
C ARG A 4 8.26 -10.20 -15.88
N MET A 5 7.03 -10.71 -15.83
CA MET A 5 6.11 -10.42 -14.72
C MET A 5 6.62 -11.00 -13.39
N ARG A 6 7.22 -12.19 -13.40
CA ARG A 6 7.82 -12.79 -12.20
C ARG A 6 8.95 -11.93 -11.65
N LYS A 7 9.83 -11.43 -12.53
CA LYS A 7 10.93 -10.53 -12.12
C LYS A 7 10.39 -9.23 -11.53
N GLY A 8 9.38 -8.62 -12.17
CA GLY A 8 8.73 -7.42 -11.63
C GLY A 8 8.12 -7.65 -10.25
N LEU A 9 7.42 -8.77 -10.06
CA LEU A 9 6.84 -9.14 -8.77
C LEU A 9 7.92 -9.32 -7.68
N LEU A 10 9.03 -9.98 -8.00
CA LEU A 10 10.15 -10.15 -7.07
C LEU A 10 10.77 -8.81 -6.68
N VAL A 11 10.98 -7.91 -7.65
CA VAL A 11 11.52 -6.56 -7.38
C VAL A 11 10.57 -5.77 -6.49
N ALA A 12 9.26 -5.78 -6.77
CA ALA A 12 8.27 -5.09 -5.95
C ALA A 12 8.20 -5.64 -4.51
N ALA A 13 8.24 -6.97 -4.35
CA ALA A 13 8.28 -7.59 -3.04
C ALA A 13 9.57 -7.27 -2.27
N ALA A 14 10.72 -7.30 -2.94
CA ALA A 14 11.99 -6.91 -2.35
C ALA A 14 11.99 -5.44 -1.91
N ALA A 15 11.44 -4.54 -2.73
CA ALA A 15 11.26 -3.14 -2.38
C ALA A 15 10.36 -2.98 -1.14
N ALA A 16 9.23 -3.67 -1.08
CA ALA A 16 8.35 -3.63 0.10
C ALA A 16 9.05 -4.12 1.37
N ILE A 17 9.86 -5.18 1.29
CA ILE A 17 10.58 -5.71 2.47
C ILE A 17 11.72 -4.79 2.90
N LEU A 18 12.52 -4.32 1.94
CA LEU A 18 13.75 -3.60 2.24
C LEU A 18 13.51 -2.11 2.50
N LEU A 19 12.55 -1.49 1.81
CA LEU A 19 12.32 -0.05 1.87
C LEU A 19 11.21 0.36 2.85
N ALA A 20 10.20 -0.48 3.10
CA ALA A 20 9.11 -0.12 4.01
C ALA A 20 9.58 0.21 5.44
N PRO A 21 10.58 -0.48 6.03
CA PRO A 21 11.10 -0.11 7.34
C PRO A 21 11.76 1.26 7.41
N LEU A 22 12.18 1.81 6.26
CA LEU A 22 12.79 3.13 6.16
C LEU A 22 11.76 4.23 5.90
N ALA A 23 10.46 3.89 5.90
CA ALA A 23 9.40 4.88 5.77
C ALA A 23 9.45 5.87 6.94
N SER A 24 9.42 7.16 6.61
CA SER A 24 9.41 8.23 7.61
C SER A 24 8.11 8.19 8.43
N PRO A 25 8.17 8.40 9.76
CA PRO A 25 7.00 8.54 10.61
C PRO A 25 6.40 9.95 10.60
N LEU A 26 7.04 10.91 9.93
CA LEU A 26 6.57 12.30 9.85
C LEU A 26 5.43 12.44 8.84
N PRO A 27 4.52 13.43 9.03
CA PRO A 27 3.43 13.69 8.11
C PRO A 27 3.97 13.96 6.71
N ASP A 28 3.25 13.47 5.70
CA ASP A 28 3.58 13.78 4.32
C ASP A 28 3.26 15.26 3.99
N GLY A 29 3.63 15.71 2.80
CA GLY A 29 3.42 17.13 2.42
C GLY A 29 1.95 17.56 2.39
N LEU A 30 1.02 16.64 2.12
CA LEU A 30 -0.41 16.94 2.08
C LEU A 30 -0.97 16.98 3.50
N GLU A 31 -0.59 16.02 4.33
CA GLU A 31 -0.97 15.97 5.74
C GLU A 31 -0.42 17.17 6.49
N ARG A 32 0.85 17.52 6.27
CA ARG A 32 1.46 18.70 6.88
C ARG A 32 0.77 20.00 6.46
N ALA A 33 0.43 20.16 5.19
CA ALA A 33 -0.33 21.32 4.72
C ALA A 33 -1.75 21.35 5.31
N ALA A 34 -2.39 20.19 5.48
CA ALA A 34 -3.70 20.09 6.09
C ALA A 34 -3.67 20.41 7.60
N GLU A 35 -2.63 20.01 8.32
CA GLU A 35 -2.35 20.41 9.70
C GLU A 35 -2.21 21.93 9.82
N ASP A 36 -1.33 22.53 9.01
CA ASP A 36 -1.03 23.96 9.08
C ASP A 36 -2.26 24.82 8.75
N LEU A 37 -3.20 24.31 7.94
CA LEU A 37 -4.46 24.96 7.59
C LEU A 37 -5.62 24.63 8.57
N GLY A 38 -5.41 23.78 9.58
CA GLY A 38 -6.46 23.35 10.50
C GLY A 38 -7.55 22.47 9.86
N LEU A 39 -7.23 21.82 8.73
CA LEU A 39 -8.18 21.00 7.96
C LEU A 39 -8.29 19.55 8.47
N MET A 40 -7.35 19.10 9.32
CA MET A 40 -7.38 17.72 9.85
C MET A 40 -8.69 17.39 10.57
N GLU A 41 -9.24 18.31 11.35
CA GLU A 41 -10.50 18.07 12.07
C GLU A 41 -11.72 18.00 11.14
N HIS A 42 -11.60 18.53 9.93
CA HIS A 42 -12.63 18.50 8.90
C HIS A 42 -12.47 17.29 7.95
N ALA A 43 -11.42 16.49 8.12
CA ALA A 43 -11.15 15.31 7.31
C ALA A 43 -12.14 14.19 7.63
N ALA A 44 -13.33 14.23 7.02
CA ALA A 44 -14.32 13.17 7.12
C ALA A 44 -14.07 12.09 6.04
N SER A 45 -13.51 10.95 6.42
CA SER A 45 -13.44 9.78 5.52
C SER A 45 -14.83 9.14 5.40
N ARG A 46 -15.49 9.28 4.26
CA ARG A 46 -16.79 8.59 4.00
C ARG A 46 -16.64 7.08 3.91
N LEU A 47 -15.46 6.62 3.51
CA LEU A 47 -15.11 5.21 3.44
C LEU A 47 -13.86 5.02 4.30
N PRO A 48 -13.94 4.26 5.40
CA PRO A 48 -12.77 4.00 6.23
C PRO A 48 -11.76 3.19 5.42
N ALA A 49 -10.48 3.56 5.55
CA ALA A 49 -9.40 2.78 4.98
C ALA A 49 -9.36 1.40 5.67
N PRO A 50 -9.15 0.30 4.92
CA PRO A 50 -9.10 -1.04 5.51
C PRO A 50 -7.89 -1.25 6.44
N PHE A 51 -6.77 -0.59 6.14
CA PHE A 51 -5.53 -0.63 6.93
C PHE A 51 -4.97 0.81 7.07
N PRO A 52 -5.58 1.65 7.92
CA PRO A 52 -5.07 3.00 8.16
C PRO A 52 -3.62 2.91 8.66
N ASP A 53 -2.76 3.81 8.18
CA ASP A 53 -1.32 3.86 8.53
C ASP A 53 -0.58 2.53 8.36
N TYR A 54 -1.05 1.69 7.41
CA TYR A 54 -0.54 0.33 7.18
C TYR A 54 -0.65 -0.60 8.39
N LEU A 55 -1.58 -0.31 9.33
CA LEU A 55 -1.83 -1.11 10.52
C LEU A 55 -2.65 -2.34 10.18
N LEU A 56 -2.00 -3.50 10.28
CA LEU A 56 -2.64 -4.79 10.13
C LEU A 56 -3.12 -5.30 11.50
N PRO A 57 -4.38 -5.76 11.59
CA PRO A 57 -4.89 -6.37 12.81
C PRO A 57 -3.99 -7.52 13.26
N GLY A 58 -3.53 -7.48 14.51
CA GLY A 58 -2.67 -8.52 15.10
C GLY A 58 -1.16 -8.31 14.93
N LEU A 59 -0.70 -7.34 14.12
CA LEU A 59 0.73 -7.01 13.98
C LEU A 59 1.15 -5.73 14.73
N GLY A 60 0.20 -4.90 15.14
CA GLY A 60 0.46 -3.65 15.85
C GLY A 60 1.10 -2.58 14.96
N SER A 61 1.61 -1.51 15.58
CA SER A 61 2.37 -0.48 14.87
C SER A 61 3.83 -0.88 14.71
N GLY A 62 4.42 -0.57 13.55
CA GLY A 62 5.84 -0.73 13.29
C GLY A 62 6.18 -1.38 11.94
N PRO A 63 7.48 -1.58 11.68
CA PRO A 63 7.98 -1.97 10.35
C PRO A 63 7.39 -3.27 9.81
N LEU A 64 7.12 -4.24 10.69
CA LEU A 64 6.52 -5.52 10.30
C LEU A 64 5.12 -5.35 9.73
N SER A 65 4.31 -4.46 10.31
CA SER A 65 2.97 -4.17 9.80
C SER A 65 3.04 -3.49 8.44
N THR A 66 3.94 -2.51 8.27
CA THR A 66 4.14 -1.81 7.00
C THR A 66 4.64 -2.74 5.90
N ILE A 67 5.61 -3.62 6.19
CA ILE A 67 6.07 -4.65 5.24
C ILE A 67 4.91 -5.56 4.84
N ALA A 68 4.18 -6.10 5.81
CA ALA A 68 3.11 -7.05 5.54
C ALA A 68 1.98 -6.40 4.73
N ALA A 69 1.60 -5.16 5.04
CA ALA A 69 0.62 -4.40 4.28
C ALA A 69 1.11 -4.12 2.85
N GLY A 70 2.38 -3.76 2.68
CA GLY A 70 3.00 -3.58 1.37
C GLY A 70 3.00 -4.85 0.52
N LEU A 71 3.37 -6.00 1.10
CA LEU A 71 3.34 -7.30 0.43
C LEU A 71 1.91 -7.71 0.03
N LEU A 72 0.94 -7.49 0.91
CA LEU A 72 -0.47 -7.71 0.59
C LEU A 72 -0.92 -6.83 -0.59
N GLY A 73 -0.56 -5.55 -0.59
CA GLY A 73 -0.85 -4.62 -1.68
C GLY A 73 -0.25 -5.07 -3.02
N VAL A 74 1.03 -5.48 -3.02
CA VAL A 74 1.72 -6.03 -4.22
C VAL A 74 0.98 -7.26 -4.75
N GLY A 75 0.58 -8.18 -3.87
CA GLY A 75 -0.19 -9.36 -4.23
C GLY A 75 -1.54 -9.00 -4.85
N LEU A 76 -2.31 -8.14 -4.18
CA LEU A 76 -3.63 -7.71 -4.62
C LEU A 76 -3.58 -6.97 -5.97
N ALA A 77 -2.65 -6.04 -6.14
CA ALA A 77 -2.47 -5.32 -7.40
C ALA A 77 -2.11 -6.26 -8.56
N THR A 78 -1.24 -7.25 -8.30
CA THR A 78 -0.86 -8.26 -9.30
C THR A 78 -2.05 -9.14 -9.69
N LEU A 79 -2.84 -9.60 -8.71
CA LEU A 79 -4.04 -10.39 -8.96
C LEU A 79 -5.10 -9.60 -9.73
N ALA A 80 -5.33 -8.33 -9.36
CA ALA A 80 -6.25 -7.44 -10.04
C ALA A 80 -5.83 -7.22 -11.50
N ALA A 81 -4.56 -6.91 -11.76
CA ALA A 81 -4.04 -6.73 -13.11
C ALA A 81 -4.16 -8.00 -13.96
N LEU A 82 -3.85 -9.16 -13.38
CA LEU A 82 -4.01 -10.45 -14.06
C LEU A 82 -5.48 -10.81 -14.32
N GLY A 83 -6.37 -10.51 -13.37
CA GLY A 83 -7.80 -10.71 -13.49
C GLY A 83 -8.39 -9.86 -14.60
N LEU A 84 -8.12 -8.55 -14.58
CA LEU A 84 -8.55 -7.61 -15.59
C LEU A 84 -8.00 -7.99 -16.96
N GLY A 85 -6.70 -8.28 -17.06
CA GLY A 85 -6.08 -8.71 -18.32
C GLY A 85 -6.58 -10.06 -18.84
N ARG A 86 -7.23 -10.89 -18.02
CA ARG A 86 -7.95 -12.10 -18.49
C ARG A 86 -9.36 -11.78 -18.95
N LEU A 87 -10.07 -10.91 -18.23
CA LEU A 87 -11.43 -10.47 -18.60
C LEU A 87 -11.43 -9.76 -19.95
N LEU A 88 -10.49 -8.83 -20.16
CA LEU A 88 -10.33 -8.08 -21.41
C LEU A 88 -9.87 -8.93 -22.60
N ARG A 89 -9.36 -10.16 -22.36
CA ARG A 89 -9.03 -11.12 -23.43
C ARG A 89 -10.18 -12.05 -23.79
N ARG A 90 -11.25 -12.07 -22.97
CA ARG A 90 -12.43 -12.91 -23.16
C ARG A 90 -13.58 -12.18 -23.84
N GLY A 91 -13.54 -10.85 -23.90
CA GLY A 91 -14.38 -10.03 -24.79
C GLY A 91 -13.62 -9.73 -26.07
#